data_AF-A0A7Y5MM06-F1
#
_entry.id   AF-A0A7Y5MM06-F1
#
_cell.length_a   1.000
_cell.length_b   1.000
_cell.length_c   1.000
_cell.angle_alpha   90.00
_cell.angle_beta   90.00
_cell.angle_gamma   90.00
#
_symmetry.space_group_name_H-M   'P 1'
#
loop_
_entity.id
_entity.type
_entity.pdbx_description
1 polymer ?
#
loop_
_entity_poly.entity_id
_entity_poly.type
_entity_poly.pdbx_seq_one_letter_code
_entity_poly.pdbx_strand_id
1 'polypeptide(L)'
;MRARGSRFEAWLLRILDGCISAGTIQEFISRTIRSFGDHPTAFTNMSGAPWFREDMRAVAQLTSEFGLPYPCPWGLASGVEDPPTLSRTPIEWFQGLDGNAVVGKDGLRSGAGAYLEQLLLSGEEACGESIKTELERLLRHVEVKRDLCLSPIVPAVSSDQAWVEKHRVAILFARHARRAGDLRFLNTALKLNDWAFSSHRKMNPRHHAGPLMVYLRSLVEQEAACKELLAR
;
A
#
# COMPACT_ATOMS: atom_id res chain seq x y z
N MET A 1 -8.96 -11.47 -35.81
CA MET A 1 -7.88 -11.49 -34.80
C MET A 1 -8.40 -10.85 -33.53
N ARG A 2 -8.78 -11.64 -32.51
CA ARG A 2 -9.11 -11.09 -31.17
C ARG A 2 -7.78 -10.83 -30.46
N ALA A 3 -7.53 -9.57 -30.07
CA ALA A 3 -6.39 -9.23 -29.25
C ALA A 3 -6.44 -10.10 -27.99
N ARG A 4 -5.35 -10.82 -27.70
CA ARG A 4 -5.16 -11.40 -26.37
C ARG A 4 -5.13 -10.20 -25.43
N GLY A 5 -6.21 -10.00 -24.65
CA GLY A 5 -6.19 -9.03 -23.56
C GLY A 5 -4.92 -9.28 -22.76
N SER A 6 -4.12 -8.23 -22.59
CA SER A 6 -2.83 -8.38 -21.92
C SER A 6 -3.08 -8.97 -20.53
N ARG A 7 -2.17 -9.79 -19.99
CA ARG A 7 -2.28 -10.33 -18.61
C ARG A 7 -2.59 -9.21 -17.59
N PHE A 8 -2.10 -8.01 -17.89
CA PHE A 8 -2.35 -6.77 -17.17
C PHE A 8 -3.81 -6.30 -17.23
N GLU A 9 -4.47 -6.37 -18.37
CA GLU A 9 -5.89 -6.00 -18.52
C GLU A 9 -6.81 -6.92 -17.72
N ALA A 10 -6.55 -8.23 -17.77
CA ALA A 10 -7.27 -9.21 -16.96
C ALA A 10 -7.04 -9.03 -15.46
N TRP A 11 -5.85 -8.58 -15.06
CA TRP A 11 -5.53 -8.21 -13.69
C TRP A 11 -6.31 -6.97 -13.23
N LEU A 12 -6.31 -5.91 -14.04
CA LEU A 12 -7.00 -4.66 -13.72
C LEU A 12 -8.50 -4.83 -13.51
N LEU A 13 -9.14 -5.70 -14.30
CA LEU A 13 -10.56 -6.04 -14.16
C LEU A 13 -10.88 -6.82 -12.86
N ARG A 14 -9.87 -7.35 -12.16
CA ARG A 14 -10.04 -8.08 -10.90
C ARG A 14 -9.90 -7.21 -9.65
N ILE A 15 -9.25 -6.04 -9.76
CA ILE A 15 -8.92 -5.21 -8.59
C ILE A 15 -9.97 -4.15 -8.31
N LEU A 16 -10.52 -3.54 -9.36
CA LEU A 16 -11.46 -2.43 -9.22
C LEU A 16 -12.87 -2.87 -9.60
N ASP A 17 -13.86 -2.27 -8.95
CA ASP A 17 -15.26 -2.50 -9.27
C ASP A 17 -15.49 -2.18 -10.76
N GLY A 18 -16.36 -2.96 -11.42
CA GLY A 18 -16.51 -3.02 -12.88
C GLY A 18 -16.89 -1.71 -13.58
N CYS A 19 -17.03 -0.62 -12.82
CA CYS A 19 -17.27 0.74 -13.26
C CYS A 19 -16.03 1.42 -13.88
N ILE A 20 -14.83 0.86 -13.73
CA ILE A 20 -13.58 1.48 -14.21
C ILE A 20 -12.91 0.57 -15.24
N SER A 21 -12.73 1.08 -16.46
CA SER A 21 -12.08 0.31 -17.52
C SER A 21 -10.61 0.06 -17.17
N ALA A 22 -10.10 -1.12 -17.55
CA ALA A 22 -8.68 -1.43 -17.44
C ALA A 22 -7.80 -0.39 -18.16
N GLY A 23 -8.23 0.13 -19.31
CA GLY A 23 -7.53 1.21 -20.01
C GLY A 23 -7.32 2.46 -19.14
N THR A 24 -8.34 2.87 -18.37
CA THR A 24 -8.25 4.02 -17.47
C THR A 24 -7.21 3.82 -16.36
N ILE A 25 -7.14 2.60 -15.81
CA ILE A 25 -6.19 2.30 -14.73
C ILE A 25 -4.76 2.21 -15.30
N GLN A 26 -4.61 1.60 -16.48
CA GLN A 26 -3.34 1.53 -17.20
C GLN A 26 -2.80 2.92 -17.50
N GLU A 27 -3.64 3.81 -18.01
CA GLU A 27 -3.29 5.19 -18.31
C GLU A 27 -2.89 5.93 -17.04
N PHE A 28 -3.66 5.78 -15.95
CA PHE A 28 -3.34 6.37 -14.66
C PHE A 28 -1.96 5.93 -14.16
N ILE A 29 -1.69 4.62 -14.13
CA ILE A 29 -0.41 4.05 -13.69
C ILE A 29 0.72 4.60 -14.58
N SER A 30 0.57 4.50 -15.90
CA SER A 30 1.59 4.92 -16.87
C SER A 30 1.91 6.41 -16.75
N ARG A 31 0.88 7.26 -16.64
CA ARG A 31 1.03 8.72 -16.48
C ARG A 31 1.72 9.07 -15.18
N THR A 32 1.33 8.43 -14.08
CA THR A 32 1.88 8.70 -12.74
C THR A 32 3.36 8.31 -12.68
N ILE A 33 3.67 7.13 -13.19
CA ILE A 33 5.03 6.59 -13.27
C ILE A 33 5.92 7.44 -14.17
N ARG A 34 5.44 7.85 -15.35
CA ARG A 34 6.16 8.78 -16.23
C ARG A 34 6.42 10.11 -15.52
N SER A 35 5.45 10.65 -14.79
CA SER A 35 5.64 11.89 -14.04
C SER A 35 6.71 11.78 -12.95
N PHE A 36 6.90 10.61 -12.34
CA PHE A 36 8.02 10.37 -11.43
C PHE A 36 9.37 10.32 -12.16
N GLY A 37 9.38 9.82 -13.39
CA GLY A 37 10.57 9.75 -14.24
C GLY A 37 11.02 11.10 -14.79
N ASP A 38 10.09 11.93 -15.26
CA ASP A 38 10.38 13.20 -15.94
C ASP A 38 10.82 14.32 -14.98
N HIS A 39 10.55 14.17 -13.68
CA HIS A 39 10.78 15.21 -12.68
C HIS A 39 11.51 14.72 -11.43
N PRO A 40 12.69 14.06 -11.54
CA PRO A 40 13.39 13.48 -10.39
C PRO A 40 13.72 14.53 -9.32
N THR A 41 13.98 15.78 -9.73
CA THR A 41 14.25 16.92 -8.85
C THR A 41 13.04 17.45 -8.10
N ALA A 42 11.82 17.20 -8.59
CA ALA A 42 10.60 17.54 -7.84
C ALA A 42 10.39 16.62 -6.63
N PHE A 43 11.13 15.51 -6.58
CA PHE A 43 11.04 14.50 -5.54
C PHE A 43 12.30 14.41 -4.69
N THR A 44 13.29 15.29 -4.85
CA THR A 44 14.59 15.24 -4.15
C THR A 44 14.45 15.20 -2.61
N ASN A 45 13.48 15.94 -2.07
CA ASN A 45 13.18 15.94 -0.64
C ASN A 45 12.59 14.60 -0.16
N MET A 46 12.01 13.80 -1.06
CA MET A 46 11.42 12.48 -0.75
C MET A 46 12.29 11.31 -1.20
N SER A 47 13.14 11.49 -2.21
CA SER A 47 14.07 10.48 -2.73
C SER A 47 15.22 10.18 -1.75
N GLY A 48 15.42 11.03 -0.74
CA GLY A 48 16.26 10.73 0.41
C GLY A 48 15.61 9.75 1.39
N ALA A 49 14.28 9.63 1.39
CA ALA A 49 13.58 8.79 2.34
C ALA A 49 13.64 7.31 1.93
N PRO A 50 14.13 6.39 2.79
CA PRO A 50 14.38 5.03 2.36
C PRO A 50 13.14 4.22 1.96
N TRP A 51 12.01 4.45 2.62
CA TRP A 51 10.72 3.85 2.25
C TRP A 51 10.30 4.20 0.82
N PHE A 52 10.59 5.43 0.37
CA PHE A 52 10.20 5.89 -0.96
C PHE A 52 11.04 5.20 -2.04
N ARG A 53 12.33 4.96 -1.77
CA ARG A 53 13.20 4.17 -2.66
C ARG A 53 12.77 2.71 -2.74
N GLU A 54 12.39 2.11 -1.62
CA GLU A 54 11.89 0.73 -1.61
C GLU A 54 10.59 0.60 -2.40
N ASP A 55 9.64 1.50 -2.17
CA ASP A 55 8.35 1.51 -2.88
C ASP A 55 8.57 1.72 -4.39
N MET A 56 9.46 2.64 -4.76
CA MET A 56 9.88 2.85 -6.15
C MET A 56 10.48 1.61 -6.79
N ARG A 57 11.39 0.90 -6.10
CA ARG A 57 12.01 -0.33 -6.62
C ARG A 57 10.95 -1.40 -6.90
N ALA A 58 10.01 -1.54 -5.99
CA ALA A 58 8.91 -2.48 -6.15
C ALA A 58 7.95 -2.12 -7.28
N VAL A 59 7.60 -0.85 -7.42
CA VAL A 59 6.80 -0.36 -8.53
C VAL A 59 7.53 -0.58 -9.86
N ALA A 60 8.83 -0.30 -9.91
CA ALA A 60 9.66 -0.52 -11.09
C ALA A 60 9.70 -2.00 -11.50
N GLN A 61 9.84 -2.92 -10.55
CA GLN A 61 9.82 -4.36 -10.81
C GLN A 61 8.50 -4.78 -11.48
N LEU A 62 7.36 -4.30 -10.97
CA LEU A 62 6.05 -4.62 -11.52
C LEU A 62 5.85 -4.03 -12.93
N THR A 63 6.28 -2.79 -13.16
CA THR A 63 6.19 -2.20 -14.50
C THR A 63 7.00 -2.98 -15.53
N SER A 64 8.17 -3.49 -15.14
CA SER A 64 9.00 -4.35 -15.98
C SER A 64 8.28 -5.66 -16.31
N GLU A 65 7.68 -6.33 -15.32
CA GLU A 65 6.89 -7.55 -15.51
C GLU A 65 5.69 -7.37 -16.45
N PHE A 66 5.16 -6.15 -16.54
CA PHE A 66 4.03 -5.81 -17.39
C PHE A 66 4.40 -5.21 -18.75
N GLY A 67 5.70 -5.13 -19.06
CA GLY A 67 6.17 -4.52 -20.31
C GLY A 67 5.84 -3.04 -20.42
N LEU A 68 5.58 -2.36 -19.29
CA LEU A 68 5.43 -0.92 -19.26
C LEU A 68 6.84 -0.31 -19.24
N PRO A 69 7.18 0.57 -20.20
CA PRO A 69 8.50 1.17 -20.25
C PRO A 69 8.70 2.07 -19.03
N TYR A 70 9.49 1.59 -18.07
CA TYR A 70 9.95 2.40 -16.96
C TYR A 70 11.48 2.39 -16.90
N PRO A 71 12.15 3.42 -17.45
CA PRO A 71 13.52 3.66 -17.06
C PRO A 71 13.46 4.10 -15.59
N CYS A 72 13.86 3.23 -14.67
CA CYS A 72 14.12 3.66 -13.29
C CYS A 72 15.22 4.75 -13.40
N PRO A 73 14.90 6.05 -13.24
CA PRO A 73 15.84 7.10 -13.64
C PRO A 73 16.98 7.24 -12.64
N TRP A 74 16.89 6.54 -11.50
CA TRP A 74 17.78 6.68 -10.36
C TRP A 74 18.46 5.32 -10.24
N GLY A 75 19.70 5.23 -10.73
CA GLY A 75 20.51 4.02 -10.60
C GLY A 75 20.41 3.49 -9.17
N LEU A 76 20.01 2.24 -9.02
CA LEU A 76 19.80 1.57 -7.72
C LEU A 76 21.13 1.45 -6.98
N ALA A 77 21.61 2.53 -6.38
CA ALA A 77 22.65 2.44 -5.36
C ALA A 77 22.05 1.71 -4.15
N SER A 78 22.60 0.54 -3.87
CA SER A 78 22.31 -0.26 -2.68
C SER A 78 22.89 0.42 -1.45
N GLY A 79 22.17 1.44 -0.95
CA GLY A 79 22.32 1.94 0.41
C GLY A 79 20.99 1.71 1.11
N VAL A 80 20.92 0.65 1.91
CA VAL A 80 19.83 0.47 2.88
C VAL A 80 20.13 1.46 4.00
N GLU A 81 19.56 2.65 3.91
CA GLU A 81 19.36 3.45 5.12
C GLU A 81 17.98 3.09 5.66
N ASP A 82 17.84 3.05 6.98
CA ASP A 82 16.61 2.58 7.64
C ASP A 82 15.41 3.49 7.34
N PRO A 83 14.19 2.95 7.33
CA PRO A 83 12.97 3.77 7.25
C PRO A 83 13.01 4.89 8.30
N PRO A 84 12.36 6.05 8.06
CA PRO A 84 12.33 7.20 8.95
C PRO A 84 12.11 6.68 10.36
N THR A 85 13.09 6.97 11.20
CA THR A 85 13.20 6.46 12.56
C THR A 85 11.91 6.75 13.28
N LEU A 86 11.07 5.73 13.33
CA LEU A 86 9.96 5.64 14.25
C LEU A 86 10.60 5.89 15.62
N SER A 87 10.18 6.95 16.31
CA SER A 87 10.80 7.37 17.58
C SER A 87 10.67 6.34 18.69
N ARG A 88 9.89 5.28 18.44
CA ARG A 88 9.67 4.11 19.27
C ARG A 88 9.89 2.87 18.43
N THR A 89 10.36 1.80 19.05
CA THR A 89 10.35 0.47 18.44
C THR A 89 8.89 0.02 18.18
N PRO A 90 8.64 -0.88 17.22
CA PRO A 90 7.29 -1.40 16.97
C PRO A 90 6.63 -2.00 18.20
N ILE A 91 7.42 -2.64 19.08
CA ILE A 91 6.95 -3.24 20.33
C ILE A 91 6.52 -2.16 21.32
N GLU A 92 7.37 -1.15 21.55
CA GLU A 92 7.04 -0.03 22.44
C GLU A 92 5.83 0.76 21.93
N TRP A 93 5.72 0.93 20.60
CA TRP A 93 4.53 1.51 20.00
C TRP A 93 3.28 0.69 20.31
N PHE A 94 3.34 -0.63 20.11
CA PHE A 94 2.20 -1.53 20.31
C PHE A 94 1.78 -1.62 21.78
N GLN A 95 2.75 -1.75 22.68
CA GLN A 95 2.53 -1.78 24.14
C GLN A 95 2.05 -0.43 24.69
N GLY A 96 2.39 0.68 24.02
CA GLY A 96 1.96 2.01 24.38
C GLY A 96 0.56 2.40 23.88
N LEU A 97 -0.18 1.49 23.24
CA LEU A 97 -1.54 1.74 22.81
C LEU A 97 -2.51 1.63 23.99
N ASP A 98 -3.15 2.73 24.37
CA ASP A 98 -4.22 2.73 25.37
C ASP A 98 -5.34 1.77 24.98
N GLY A 99 -5.59 0.75 25.80
CA GLY A 99 -6.57 -0.30 25.52
C GLY A 99 -6.17 -1.27 24.41
N ASN A 100 -4.89 -1.31 24.02
CA ASN A 100 -4.29 -2.25 23.06
C ASN A 100 -4.97 -2.30 21.68
N ALA A 101 -5.56 -1.19 21.21
CA ALA A 101 -6.29 -1.19 19.95
C ALA A 101 -5.62 -0.34 18.87
N VAL A 102 -5.21 -0.99 17.78
CA VAL A 102 -4.66 -0.31 16.59
C VAL A 102 -5.72 0.53 15.89
N VAL A 103 -6.97 0.09 15.96
CA VAL A 103 -8.14 0.86 15.55
C VAL A 103 -9.16 0.89 16.68
N GLY A 104 -9.45 2.09 17.16
CA GLY A 104 -10.36 2.33 18.29
C GLY A 104 -11.55 3.21 17.92
N LYS A 105 -12.27 3.69 18.93
CA LYS A 105 -13.38 4.66 18.75
C LYS A 105 -12.89 5.97 18.13
N ASP A 106 -11.67 6.37 18.47
CA ASP A 106 -11.06 7.62 18.03
C ASP A 106 -10.42 7.51 16.64
N GLY A 107 -10.38 6.32 16.03
CA GLY A 107 -9.83 6.09 14.70
C GLY A 107 -8.61 5.17 14.67
N LEU A 108 -7.85 5.24 13.58
CA LEU A 108 -6.66 4.43 13.32
C LEU A 108 -5.43 5.07 13.99
N ARG A 109 -4.61 4.28 14.68
CA ARG A 109 -3.33 4.75 15.24
C ARG A 109 -2.30 4.95 14.13
N SER A 110 -1.62 6.11 14.11
CA SER A 110 -0.57 6.38 13.13
C SER A 110 0.56 5.35 13.24
N GLY A 111 1.08 4.94 12.08
CA GLY A 111 2.05 3.87 11.92
C GLY A 111 1.45 2.47 11.88
N ALA A 112 0.13 2.30 12.03
CA ALA A 112 -0.54 1.00 12.15
C ALA A 112 -0.07 -0.03 11.11
N GLY A 113 -0.09 0.34 9.82
CA GLY A 113 0.30 -0.57 8.75
C GLY A 113 1.77 -1.00 8.84
N ALA A 114 2.67 -0.03 9.07
CA ALA A 114 4.11 -0.27 9.10
C ALA A 114 4.56 -1.02 10.36
N TYR A 115 4.08 -0.62 11.54
CA TYR A 115 4.46 -1.26 12.80
C TYR A 115 3.93 -2.69 12.91
N LEU A 116 2.66 -2.92 12.55
CA LEU A 116 2.11 -4.28 12.56
C LEU A 116 2.84 -5.19 11.57
N GLU A 117 3.26 -4.66 10.42
CA GLU A 117 4.08 -5.41 9.49
C GLU A 117 5.44 -5.80 10.09
N GLN A 118 6.15 -4.85 10.70
CA GLN A 118 7.43 -5.14 11.34
C GLN A 118 7.30 -6.17 12.46
N LEU A 119 6.23 -6.08 13.27
CA LEU A 119 5.93 -7.05 14.33
C LEU A 119 5.60 -8.44 13.79
N LEU A 120 4.93 -8.53 12.65
CA LEU A 120 4.69 -9.82 11.99
C LEU A 120 5.98 -10.44 11.45
N LEU A 121 6.93 -9.61 10.99
CA LEU A 121 8.20 -10.06 10.42
C LEU A 121 9.24 -10.42 11.49
N SER A 122 9.22 -9.77 12.65
CA SER A 122 10.13 -10.08 13.75
C SER A 122 9.87 -11.46 14.36
N GLY A 123 8.67 -12.02 14.17
CA GLY A 123 8.31 -13.35 14.66
C GLY A 123 8.26 -13.45 16.18
N GLU A 124 8.13 -12.32 16.88
CA GLU A 124 8.10 -12.30 18.33
C GLU A 124 6.83 -12.97 18.87
N GLU A 125 7.01 -14.20 19.37
CA GLU A 125 5.92 -15.04 19.89
C GLU A 125 5.11 -14.33 20.99
N ALA A 126 5.76 -13.47 21.78
CA ALA A 126 5.13 -12.73 22.88
C ALA A 126 3.94 -11.86 22.44
N CYS A 127 3.92 -11.42 21.18
CA CYS A 127 2.87 -10.56 20.65
C CYS A 127 1.99 -11.26 19.58
N GLY A 128 2.29 -12.51 19.21
CA GLY A 128 1.73 -13.16 18.02
C GLY A 128 0.20 -13.21 18.00
N GLU A 129 -0.43 -13.62 19.10
CA GLU A 129 -1.90 -13.72 19.17
C GLU A 129 -2.57 -12.34 19.27
N SER A 130 -1.95 -11.42 19.98
CA SER A 130 -2.40 -10.02 20.05
C SER A 130 -2.38 -9.35 18.69
N ILE A 131 -1.32 -9.56 17.90
CA ILE A 131 -1.20 -9.01 16.54
C ILE A 131 -2.28 -9.58 15.62
N LYS A 132 -2.54 -10.89 15.66
CA LYS A 132 -3.64 -11.51 14.88
C LYS A 132 -4.99 -10.92 15.25
N THR A 133 -5.23 -10.72 16.54
CA THR A 133 -6.45 -10.06 17.04
C THR A 133 -6.59 -8.65 16.48
N GLU A 134 -5.50 -7.88 16.40
CA GLU A 134 -5.54 -6.54 15.82
C GLU A 134 -5.75 -6.55 14.29
N LEU A 135 -5.18 -7.53 13.57
CA LEU A 135 -5.42 -7.70 12.14
C LEU A 135 -6.89 -8.00 11.85
N GLU A 136 -7.52 -8.91 12.60
CA GLU A 136 -8.96 -9.20 12.48
C GLU A 136 -9.83 -7.98 12.85
N ARG A 137 -9.40 -7.20 13.85
CA ARG A 137 -10.10 -5.96 14.22
C ARG A 137 -10.03 -4.92 13.10
N LEU A 138 -8.85 -4.73 12.49
CA LEU A 138 -8.69 -3.87 11.33
C LEU A 138 -9.53 -4.36 10.14
N LEU A 139 -9.49 -5.66 9.85
CA LEU A 139 -10.28 -6.30 8.79
C LEU A 139 -11.77 -5.98 8.97
N ARG A 140 -12.32 -6.27 10.15
CA ARG A 140 -13.72 -6.00 10.48
C ARG A 140 -14.07 -4.52 10.42
N HIS A 141 -13.16 -3.65 10.85
CA HIS A 141 -13.36 -2.21 10.76
C HIS A 141 -13.54 -1.77 9.30
N VAL A 142 -12.71 -2.27 8.39
CA VAL A 142 -12.81 -1.97 6.96
C VAL A 142 -14.11 -2.52 6.36
N GLU A 143 -14.49 -3.75 6.70
CA GLU A 143 -15.73 -4.36 6.21
C GLU A 143 -16.99 -3.61 6.63
N VAL A 144 -17.02 -3.13 7.88
CA VAL A 144 -18.18 -2.42 8.45
C VAL A 144 -18.23 -0.97 8.00
N LYS A 145 -17.10 -0.26 8.01
CA LYS A 145 -17.04 1.19 7.74
C LYS A 145 -16.87 1.54 6.27
N ARG A 146 -16.45 0.57 5.44
CA ARG A 146 -16.29 0.72 4.00
C ARG A 146 -15.41 1.92 3.61
N ASP A 147 -15.86 2.79 2.72
CA ASP A 147 -15.14 3.98 2.24
C ASP A 147 -14.80 4.98 3.36
N LEU A 148 -15.54 4.94 4.48
CA LEU A 148 -15.28 5.76 5.67
C LEU A 148 -14.30 5.10 6.66
N CYS A 149 -13.72 3.94 6.35
CA CYS A 149 -12.80 3.24 7.22
C CYS A 149 -11.46 3.98 7.42
N LEU A 150 -10.75 3.57 8.48
CA LEU A 150 -9.38 4.02 8.78
C LEU A 150 -9.27 5.55 8.92
N SER A 151 -10.36 6.17 9.38
CA SER A 151 -10.50 7.60 9.56
C SER A 151 -11.32 7.90 10.83
N PRO A 152 -10.94 8.91 11.62
CA PRO A 152 -9.73 9.72 11.49
C PRO A 152 -8.46 8.93 11.87
N ILE A 153 -7.29 9.55 11.71
CA ILE A 153 -6.01 8.99 12.17
C ILE A 153 -5.59 9.72 13.42
N VAL A 154 -5.03 8.99 14.38
CA VAL A 154 -4.65 9.47 15.70
C VAL A 154 -3.16 9.21 15.96
N PRO A 155 -2.36 10.25 16.28
CA PRO A 155 -2.73 11.67 16.30
C PRO A 155 -3.13 12.20 14.91
N ALA A 156 -3.79 13.35 14.86
CA ALA A 156 -4.21 13.95 13.60
C ALA A 156 -2.99 14.23 12.70
N VAL A 157 -3.10 13.84 11.43
CA VAL A 157 -2.05 14.00 10.41
C VAL A 157 -2.58 14.75 9.20
N SER A 158 -1.67 15.18 8.31
CA SER A 158 -2.06 15.79 7.03
C SER A 158 -2.84 14.81 6.15
N SER A 159 -3.61 15.34 5.18
CA SER A 159 -4.35 14.49 4.23
C SER A 159 -3.45 13.52 3.47
N ASP A 160 -2.25 13.94 3.08
CA ASP A 160 -1.29 13.10 2.37
C ASP A 160 -0.79 11.97 3.28
N GLN A 161 -0.40 12.30 4.51
CA GLN A 161 0.01 11.29 5.47
C GLN A 161 -1.14 10.32 5.77
N ALA A 162 -2.38 10.81 5.79
CA ALA A 162 -3.53 9.95 5.99
C ALA A 162 -3.71 8.91 4.87
N TRP A 163 -3.48 9.30 3.62
CA TRP A 163 -3.47 8.36 2.51
C TRP A 163 -2.33 7.34 2.59
N VAL A 164 -1.13 7.80 2.97
CA VAL A 164 0.01 6.90 3.18
C VAL A 164 -0.32 5.82 4.20
N GLU A 165 -0.90 6.19 5.35
CA GLU A 165 -1.28 5.25 6.41
C GLU A 165 -2.30 4.21 5.91
N LYS A 166 -3.35 4.66 5.19
CA LYS A 166 -4.36 3.77 4.62
C LYS A 166 -3.75 2.77 3.63
N HIS A 167 -2.85 3.22 2.77
CA HIS A 167 -2.19 2.34 1.79
C HIS A 167 -1.20 1.37 2.43
N ARG A 168 -0.54 1.77 3.52
CA ARG A 168 0.29 0.84 4.31
C ARG A 168 -0.55 -0.27 4.94
N VAL A 169 -1.79 0.01 5.37
CA VAL A 169 -2.73 -1.05 5.81
C VAL A 169 -3.12 -1.97 4.64
N ALA A 170 -3.36 -1.42 3.45
CA ALA A 170 -3.64 -2.24 2.26
C ALA A 170 -2.45 -3.15 1.88
N ILE A 171 -1.22 -2.64 1.96
CA ILE A 171 0.01 -3.42 1.77
C ILE A 171 0.12 -4.53 2.83
N LEU A 172 -0.07 -4.18 4.10
CA LEU A 172 -0.07 -5.13 5.23
C LEU A 172 -1.04 -6.29 4.98
N PHE A 173 -2.28 -5.99 4.56
CA PHE A 173 -3.29 -7.00 4.26
C PHE A 173 -2.90 -7.87 3.06
N ALA A 174 -2.42 -7.30 1.96
CA ALA A 174 -1.98 -8.08 0.80
C ALA A 174 -0.83 -9.05 1.16
N ARG A 175 0.15 -8.57 1.92
CA ARG A 175 1.28 -9.39 2.37
C ARG A 175 0.89 -10.44 3.40
N HIS A 176 0.00 -10.10 4.34
CA HIS A 176 -0.52 -11.06 5.32
C HIS A 176 -1.36 -12.14 4.66
N ALA A 177 -2.21 -11.79 3.68
CA ALA A 177 -3.00 -12.75 2.90
C ALA A 177 -2.12 -13.82 2.25
N ARG A 178 -0.97 -13.43 1.67
CA ARG A 178 0.00 -14.36 1.08
C ARG A 178 0.60 -15.30 2.13
N ARG A 179 1.10 -14.73 3.23
CA ARG A 179 1.73 -15.50 4.32
C ARG A 179 0.76 -16.49 4.98
N ALA A 180 -0.49 -16.09 5.17
CA ALA A 180 -1.50 -16.89 5.87
C ALA A 180 -2.37 -17.74 4.92
N GLY A 181 -2.34 -17.49 3.62
CA GLY A 181 -3.27 -18.09 2.66
C GLY A 181 -4.73 -17.63 2.82
N ASP A 182 -4.97 -16.47 3.44
CA ASP A 182 -6.33 -15.99 3.76
C ASP A 182 -6.80 -14.92 2.77
N LEU A 183 -7.78 -15.30 1.93
CA LEU A 183 -8.35 -14.46 0.88
C LEU A 183 -9.18 -13.28 1.42
N ARG A 184 -9.65 -13.30 2.68
CA ARG A 184 -10.42 -12.19 3.27
C ARG A 184 -9.57 -10.91 3.35
N PHE A 185 -8.31 -11.05 3.74
CA PHE A 185 -7.36 -9.94 3.78
C PHE A 185 -7.04 -9.42 2.37
N LEU A 186 -6.85 -10.31 1.39
CA LEU A 186 -6.63 -9.89 0.00
C LEU A 186 -7.84 -9.11 -0.53
N ASN A 187 -9.05 -9.66 -0.39
CA ASN A 187 -10.29 -8.98 -0.80
C ASN A 187 -10.44 -7.59 -0.16
N THR A 188 -10.04 -7.47 1.10
CA THR A 188 -10.10 -6.19 1.83
C THR A 188 -9.07 -5.20 1.32
N ALA A 189 -7.85 -5.65 1.01
CA ALA A 189 -6.84 -4.83 0.37
C ALA A 189 -7.34 -4.28 -0.98
N LEU A 190 -7.93 -5.15 -1.82
CA LEU A 190 -8.50 -4.76 -3.12
C LEU A 190 -9.56 -3.66 -2.96
N LYS A 191 -10.51 -3.84 -2.03
CA LYS A 191 -11.55 -2.83 -1.73
C LYS A 191 -10.97 -1.48 -1.27
N LEU A 192 -9.97 -1.49 -0.41
CA LEU A 192 -9.32 -0.25 0.04
C LEU A 192 -8.75 0.55 -1.14
N ASN A 193 -8.11 -0.14 -2.08
CA ASN A 193 -7.57 0.50 -3.28
C ASN A 193 -8.67 0.96 -4.23
N ASP A 194 -9.76 0.19 -4.34
CA ASP A 194 -10.91 0.55 -5.16
C ASP A 194 -11.57 1.84 -4.73
N TRP A 195 -11.88 1.97 -3.44
CA TRP A 195 -12.44 3.20 -2.89
C TRP A 195 -11.48 4.39 -3.02
N ALA A 196 -10.17 4.13 -2.92
CA ALA A 196 -9.14 5.17 -3.02
C ALA A 196 -8.92 5.66 -4.47
N PHE A 197 -9.18 4.86 -5.50
CA PHE A 197 -8.82 5.19 -6.88
C PHE A 197 -9.45 6.51 -7.37
N SER A 198 -10.70 6.78 -6.98
CA SER A 198 -11.45 7.97 -7.41
C SER A 198 -10.77 9.29 -6.99
N SER A 199 -10.12 9.29 -5.83
CA SER A 199 -9.31 10.39 -5.31
C SER A 199 -7.93 10.43 -5.98
N HIS A 200 -7.24 9.30 -6.08
CA HIS A 200 -5.87 9.23 -6.61
C HIS A 200 -5.78 9.60 -8.08
N ARG A 201 -6.76 9.21 -8.90
CA ARG A 201 -6.76 9.54 -10.34
C ARG A 201 -6.77 11.05 -10.63
N LYS A 202 -7.21 11.86 -9.66
CA LYS A 202 -7.28 13.32 -9.72
C LYS A 202 -6.07 14.02 -9.09
N MET A 203 -5.24 13.30 -8.33
CA MET A 203 -4.07 13.88 -7.67
C MET A 203 -3.01 14.25 -8.70
N ASN A 204 -2.35 15.39 -8.48
CA ASN A 204 -1.18 15.78 -9.24
C ASN A 204 0.08 15.11 -8.64
N PRO A 205 0.81 14.26 -9.40
CA PRO A 205 2.01 13.59 -8.90
C PRO A 205 3.08 14.52 -8.34
N ARG A 206 3.16 15.77 -8.83
CA ARG A 206 4.13 16.76 -8.35
C ARG A 206 3.84 17.26 -6.93
N HIS A 207 2.60 17.17 -6.48
CA HIS A 207 2.18 17.65 -5.16
C HIS A 207 1.89 16.52 -4.17
N HIS A 208 1.55 15.33 -4.66
CA HIS A 208 1.12 14.19 -3.84
C HIS A 208 1.98 12.94 -4.09
N ALA A 209 3.29 13.14 -4.25
CA ALA A 209 4.22 12.09 -4.63
C ALA A 209 4.22 10.90 -3.65
N GLY A 210 4.22 11.18 -2.34
CA GLY A 210 4.19 10.16 -1.30
C GLY A 210 2.95 9.26 -1.37
N PRO A 211 1.74 9.82 -1.22
CA PRO A 211 0.49 9.06 -1.32
C PRO A 211 0.40 8.24 -2.61
N LEU A 212 0.73 8.85 -3.75
CA LEU A 212 0.67 8.16 -5.04
C LEU A 212 1.68 7.02 -5.15
N MET A 213 2.89 7.18 -4.61
CA MET A 213 3.89 6.12 -4.60
C MET A 213 3.44 4.93 -3.75
N VAL A 214 2.95 5.18 -2.54
CA VAL A 214 2.49 4.11 -1.65
C VAL A 214 1.22 3.44 -2.20
N TYR A 215 0.36 4.20 -2.91
CA TYR A 215 -0.77 3.63 -3.63
C TYR A 215 -0.34 2.72 -4.77
N LEU A 216 0.63 3.13 -5.59
CA LEU A 216 1.17 2.25 -6.63
C LEU A 216 1.81 1.00 -6.02
N ARG A 217 2.54 1.14 -4.90
CA ARG A 217 3.08 0.01 -4.15
C ARG A 217 1.99 -0.92 -3.63
N SER A 218 0.86 -0.41 -3.13
CA SER A 218 -0.23 -1.26 -2.66
C SER A 218 -0.87 -2.07 -3.80
N LEU A 219 -1.00 -1.47 -4.99
CA LEU A 219 -1.45 -2.19 -6.20
C LEU A 219 -0.47 -3.32 -6.60
N VAL A 220 0.84 -3.05 -6.54
CA VAL A 220 1.90 -4.04 -6.82
C VAL A 220 1.76 -5.25 -5.89
N GLU A 221 1.61 -5.00 -4.59
CA GLU A 221 1.51 -6.05 -3.57
C GLU A 221 0.23 -6.88 -3.72
N GLN A 222 -0.87 -6.24 -4.13
CA GLN A 222 -2.13 -6.93 -4.44
C GLN A 222 -2.03 -7.81 -5.68
N GLU A 223 -1.31 -7.37 -6.72
CA GLU A 223 -1.04 -8.24 -7.86
C GLU A 223 -0.23 -9.47 -7.45
N ALA A 224 0.86 -9.26 -6.72
CA ALA A 224 1.69 -10.37 -6.26
C ALA A 224 0.84 -11.37 -5.46
N ALA A 225 -0.05 -10.88 -4.59
CA ALA A 225 -0.99 -11.72 -3.85
C ALA A 225 -2.02 -12.43 -4.73
N CYS A 226 -2.59 -11.75 -5.73
CA CYS A 226 -3.53 -12.35 -6.69
C CYS A 226 -2.85 -13.46 -7.51
N LYS A 227 -1.65 -13.22 -8.03
CA LYS A 227 -0.86 -14.22 -8.77
C LYS A 227 -0.58 -15.45 -7.90
N GLU A 228 -0.23 -15.26 -6.63
CA GLU A 228 0.12 -16.37 -5.74
C GLU A 228 -1.12 -17.16 -5.27
N LEU A 229 -2.21 -16.47 -4.91
CA LEU A 229 -3.35 -17.09 -4.25
C LEU A 229 -4.47 -17.50 -5.20
N LEU A 230 -4.60 -16.86 -6.37
CA LEU A 230 -5.70 -17.08 -7.32
C LEU A 230 -5.28 -17.75 -8.64
N ALA A 231 -4.00 -17.89 -8.94
CA ALA A 231 -3.54 -18.53 -10.18
C ALA A 231 -3.60 -20.08 -10.14
N ARG A 232 -4.59 -20.64 -9.44
CA ARG A 232 -4.89 -22.07 -9.41
C ARG A 232 -5.78 -22.47 -10.57
#